data_AF-A0A847K3W6-F1
#
_entry.id   AF-A0A847K3W6-F1
#
_cell.length_a   1.000
_cell.length_b   1.000
_cell.length_c   1.000
_cell.angle_alpha   90.00
_cell.angle_beta   90.00
_cell.angle_gamma   90.00
#
_symmetry.space_group_name_H-M   'P 1'
#
loop_
_entity.id
_entity.type
_entity.pdbx_description
1 polymer ?
#
loop_
_entity_poly.entity_id
_entity_poly.type
_entity_poly.pdbx_seq_one_letter_code
_entity_poly.pdbx_strand_id
1 'polypeptide(L)'
;INQAGTNFVTGLTTCNISGYFNYNDAVTQFSNIIIGGKQFHLPSTGEWSSIVPSTQWVYYNTINSYDNQSEIVTVAGGNYTMTSDFRNNSATKTTYALRYKGTDLVSAWRYEYIGWNTNNCHLKITSRSVYGQIVSIDNIADPTYWSSNSENDIVRYFPASGNDKVPSDVGKGGAFWSSTSGKIMGFINGFASSHSSSNTYGFSVRLFTTSN
;
A
#
# COMPACT_ATOMS: atom_id res chain seq x y z
N ILE A 1 6.56 6.05 -10.29
CA ILE A 1 7.57 6.34 -11.33
C ILE A 1 7.05 7.47 -12.20
N ASN A 2 7.90 8.39 -12.66
CA ASN A 2 7.49 9.51 -13.52
C ASN A 2 6.99 9.02 -14.90
N GLN A 3 6.40 9.90 -15.70
CA GLN A 3 5.85 9.56 -17.01
C GLN A 3 6.88 8.96 -17.99
N ALA A 4 8.15 9.37 -17.87
CA ALA A 4 9.24 8.86 -18.71
C ALA A 4 9.72 7.45 -18.32
N GLY A 5 9.33 6.92 -17.15
CA GLY A 5 9.82 5.62 -16.68
C GLY A 5 11.25 5.63 -16.15
N THR A 6 11.89 6.80 -15.97
CA THR A 6 13.33 6.90 -15.70
C THR A 6 13.68 7.34 -14.28
N ASN A 7 12.73 7.91 -13.53
CA ASN A 7 12.99 8.41 -12.18
C ASN A 7 11.74 8.34 -11.29
N PHE A 8 11.92 8.54 -9.99
CA PHE A 8 10.82 8.76 -9.06
C PHE A 8 10.15 10.12 -9.29
N VAL A 9 8.87 10.19 -8.91
CA VAL A 9 8.13 11.46 -8.86
C VAL A 9 8.56 12.26 -7.64
N THR A 10 8.54 13.59 -7.73
CA THR A 10 8.92 14.48 -6.62
C THR A 10 7.74 14.81 -5.69
N GLY A 11 6.50 14.72 -6.18
CA GLY A 11 5.28 14.90 -5.38
C GLY A 11 4.78 13.58 -4.78
N LEU A 12 4.84 13.44 -3.45
CA LEU A 12 4.43 12.21 -2.76
C LEU A 12 2.92 11.93 -2.85
N THR A 13 2.10 12.98 -2.92
CA THR A 13 0.62 12.90 -2.93
C THR A 13 -0.01 13.44 -4.21
N THR A 14 0.79 13.99 -5.13
CA THR A 14 0.31 14.56 -6.38
C THR A 14 -0.19 13.47 -7.32
N CYS A 15 -1.45 13.57 -7.74
CA CYS A 15 -2.13 12.49 -8.47
C CYS A 15 -1.71 12.39 -9.95
N ASN A 16 -1.36 13.50 -10.59
CA ASN A 16 -1.24 13.59 -12.05
C ASN A 16 0.20 13.55 -12.61
N ILE A 17 1.20 13.18 -11.81
CA ILE A 17 2.62 13.19 -12.22
C ILE A 17 3.23 11.78 -12.41
N SER A 18 2.45 10.72 -12.15
CA SER A 18 2.89 9.34 -12.37
C SER A 18 2.73 8.95 -13.84
N GLY A 19 3.61 8.05 -14.31
CA GLY A 19 3.43 7.37 -15.60
C GLY A 19 2.49 6.17 -15.49
N TYR A 20 1.80 5.86 -16.59
CA TYR A 20 1.02 4.63 -16.75
C TYR A 20 1.72 3.72 -17.73
N PHE A 21 1.90 2.47 -17.35
CA PHE A 21 2.59 1.46 -18.13
C PHE A 21 1.65 0.28 -18.33
N ASN A 22 1.61 -0.37 -19.49
CA ASN A 22 0.93 -1.66 -19.57
C ASN A 22 1.75 -2.73 -18.81
N TYR A 23 1.15 -3.89 -18.56
CA TYR A 23 1.80 -4.93 -17.77
C TYR A 23 3.16 -5.39 -18.35
N ASN A 24 3.24 -5.60 -19.67
CA ASN A 24 4.47 -6.10 -20.30
C ASN A 24 5.60 -5.08 -20.21
N ASP A 25 5.31 -3.80 -20.45
CA ASP A 25 6.29 -2.72 -20.31
C ASP A 25 6.71 -2.57 -18.85
N ALA A 26 5.76 -2.64 -17.92
CA ALA A 26 6.05 -2.53 -16.49
C ALA A 26 6.99 -3.65 -16.02
N VAL A 27 6.72 -4.90 -16.40
CA VAL A 27 7.58 -6.04 -16.06
C VAL A 27 8.95 -5.91 -16.73
N THR A 28 8.98 -5.63 -18.04
CA THR A 28 10.24 -5.54 -18.80
C THR A 28 11.14 -4.44 -18.26
N GLN A 29 10.57 -3.28 -17.94
CA GLN A 29 11.34 -2.11 -17.53
C GLN A 29 11.69 -2.10 -16.04
N PHE A 30 10.82 -2.64 -15.18
CA PHE A 30 10.92 -2.41 -13.74
C PHE A 30 11.19 -3.65 -12.89
N SER A 31 11.25 -4.86 -13.46
CA SER A 31 11.58 -6.06 -12.68
C SER A 31 12.96 -5.98 -12.03
N ASN A 32 13.90 -5.28 -12.66
CA ASN A 32 15.23 -5.02 -12.13
C ASN A 32 15.73 -3.68 -12.71
N ILE A 33 15.77 -2.63 -11.89
CA ILE A 33 16.11 -1.28 -12.33
C ILE A 33 16.99 -0.53 -11.31
N ILE A 34 17.95 0.24 -11.82
CA ILE A 34 18.80 1.12 -11.02
C ILE A 34 18.31 2.57 -11.19
N ILE A 35 17.99 3.25 -10.08
CA ILE A 35 17.64 4.67 -10.07
C ILE A 35 18.51 5.35 -9.01
N GLY A 36 19.28 6.36 -9.40
CA GLY A 36 20.15 7.09 -8.47
C GLY A 36 21.19 6.20 -7.77
N GLY A 37 21.72 5.19 -8.49
CA GLY A 37 22.72 4.25 -7.96
C GLY A 37 22.18 3.19 -6.98
N LYS A 38 20.86 3.13 -6.76
CA LYS A 38 20.22 2.12 -5.92
C LYS A 38 19.42 1.14 -6.74
N GLN A 39 19.46 -0.14 -6.34
CA GLN A 39 18.76 -1.23 -7.00
C GLN A 39 17.32 -1.36 -6.50
N PHE A 40 16.39 -1.48 -7.43
CA PHE A 40 14.96 -1.66 -7.16
C PHE A 40 14.36 -2.77 -8.02
N HIS A 41 13.17 -3.22 -7.64
CA HIS A 41 12.36 -4.17 -8.39
C HIS A 41 10.86 -3.80 -8.32
N LEU A 42 10.10 -4.33 -9.28
CA LEU A 42 8.65 -4.29 -9.30
C LEU A 42 8.11 -5.33 -8.31
N PRO A 43 7.38 -4.92 -7.25
CA PRO A 43 6.92 -5.83 -6.20
C PRO A 43 5.97 -6.90 -6.72
N SER A 44 6.12 -8.11 -6.21
CA SER A 44 5.21 -9.24 -6.39
C SER A 44 3.87 -9.02 -5.67
N THR A 45 2.88 -9.87 -5.94
CA THR A 45 1.58 -9.77 -5.24
C THR A 45 1.73 -10.12 -3.75
N GLY A 46 2.70 -10.95 -3.38
CA GLY A 46 3.02 -11.27 -1.99
C GLY A 46 3.62 -10.08 -1.26
N GLU A 47 4.50 -9.33 -1.93
CA GLU A 47 5.07 -8.08 -1.41
C GLU A 47 4.04 -6.96 -1.33
N TRP A 48 3.12 -6.87 -2.29
CA TRP A 48 2.00 -5.95 -2.17
C TRP A 48 1.10 -6.31 -0.99
N SER A 49 0.80 -7.60 -0.82
CA SER A 49 0.02 -8.13 0.30
C SER A 49 0.68 -7.83 1.65
N SER A 50 2.00 -7.73 1.69
CA SER A 50 2.76 -7.30 2.87
C SER A 50 2.43 -5.85 3.32
N ILE A 51 2.00 -4.97 2.40
CA ILE A 51 1.63 -3.58 2.71
C ILE A 51 0.11 -3.41 2.81
N VAL A 52 -0.64 -3.93 1.83
CA VAL A 52 -2.10 -3.86 1.75
C VAL A 52 -2.63 -5.29 1.52
N PRO A 53 -3.45 -5.85 2.43
CA PRO A 53 -3.92 -7.23 2.35
C PRO A 53 -4.59 -7.58 1.01
N SER A 54 -4.53 -8.84 0.62
CA SER A 54 -5.19 -9.31 -0.60
C SER A 54 -6.71 -9.42 -0.46
N THR A 55 -7.17 -9.73 0.75
CA THR A 55 -8.59 -9.66 1.13
C THR A 55 -8.95 -8.23 1.52
N GLN A 56 -10.16 -7.79 1.21
CA GLN A 56 -10.66 -6.49 1.65
C GLN A 56 -10.92 -6.50 3.17
N TRP A 57 -9.94 -6.08 3.97
CA TRP A 57 -10.13 -5.79 5.40
C TRP A 57 -9.83 -4.32 5.75
N VAL A 58 -9.22 -3.60 4.81
CA VAL A 58 -8.99 -2.16 4.89
C VAL A 58 -10.15 -1.44 4.21
N TYR A 59 -11.12 -1.01 5.00
CA TYR A 59 -12.30 -0.25 4.59
C TYR A 59 -12.32 1.17 5.18
N TYR A 60 -12.84 2.11 4.40
CA TYR A 60 -12.95 3.54 4.74
C TYR A 60 -14.39 4.02 4.87
N ASN A 61 -15.37 3.18 4.55
CA ASN A 61 -16.80 3.52 4.52
C ASN A 61 -17.65 2.62 5.44
N THR A 62 -17.03 1.72 6.20
CA THR A 62 -17.71 0.82 7.14
C THR A 62 -17.06 0.89 8.53
N ILE A 63 -17.76 0.34 9.53
CA ILE A 63 -17.28 0.18 10.90
C ILE A 63 -17.25 -1.32 11.21
N ASN A 64 -16.27 -2.00 10.62
CA ASN A 64 -16.07 -3.44 10.78
C ASN A 64 -14.83 -3.72 11.63
N SER A 65 -14.89 -4.83 12.36
CA SER A 65 -13.76 -5.39 13.10
C SER A 65 -13.47 -6.79 12.57
N TYR A 66 -12.18 -7.07 12.38
CA TYR A 66 -11.72 -8.39 11.98
C TYR A 66 -10.59 -8.79 12.90
N ASP A 67 -10.67 -9.98 13.49
CA ASP A 67 -9.64 -10.51 14.38
C ASP A 67 -9.02 -11.76 13.78
N ASN A 68 -7.72 -11.94 14.02
CA ASN A 68 -6.92 -13.12 13.65
C ASN A 68 -7.08 -13.54 12.18
N GLN A 69 -7.18 -12.57 11.27
CA GLN A 69 -7.30 -12.85 9.84
C GLN A 69 -5.97 -13.39 9.32
N SER A 70 -6.00 -14.58 8.72
CA SER A 70 -4.79 -15.23 8.20
C SER A 70 -4.32 -14.57 6.90
N GLU A 71 -3.03 -14.26 6.83
CA GLU A 71 -2.37 -13.69 5.66
C GLU A 71 -1.15 -14.52 5.25
N ILE A 72 -0.90 -14.59 3.94
CA ILE A 72 0.36 -15.06 3.37
C ILE A 72 0.97 -13.90 2.61
N VAL A 73 2.17 -13.49 3.01
CA VAL A 73 2.84 -12.29 2.48
C VAL A 73 4.32 -12.58 2.21
N THR A 74 4.93 -11.75 1.37
CA THR A 74 6.36 -11.81 1.08
C THR A 74 7.05 -10.56 1.63
N VAL A 75 8.08 -10.73 2.45
CA VAL A 75 8.89 -9.64 3.01
C VAL A 75 10.35 -9.98 2.80
N ALA A 76 11.11 -9.09 2.15
CA ALA A 76 12.53 -9.27 1.86
C ALA A 76 12.86 -10.64 1.22
N GLY A 77 12.01 -11.11 0.29
CA GLY A 77 12.14 -12.40 -0.38
C GLY A 77 11.67 -13.63 0.42
N GLY A 78 11.39 -13.49 1.71
CA GLY A 78 10.84 -14.55 2.55
C GLY A 78 9.31 -14.58 2.54
N ASN A 79 8.71 -15.77 2.55
CA ASN A 79 7.25 -15.93 2.69
C ASN A 79 6.88 -16.17 4.16
N TYR A 80 5.84 -15.48 4.62
CA TYR A 80 5.36 -15.53 6.00
C TYR A 80 3.87 -15.86 6.02
N THR A 81 3.50 -16.79 6.90
CA THR A 81 2.12 -17.00 7.33
C THR A 81 1.94 -16.33 8.69
N MET A 82 0.96 -15.43 8.79
CA MET A 82 0.73 -14.64 9.98
C MET A 82 -0.75 -14.33 10.17
N THR A 83 -1.12 -13.74 11.31
CA THR A 83 -2.46 -13.20 11.51
C THR A 83 -2.46 -11.70 11.77
N SER A 84 -3.57 -11.06 11.45
CA SER A 84 -3.77 -9.63 11.63
C SER A 84 -5.14 -9.31 12.21
N ASP A 85 -5.20 -8.22 12.99
CA ASP A 85 -6.45 -7.60 13.44
C ASP A 85 -6.66 -6.26 12.74
N PHE A 86 -7.91 -5.89 12.48
CA PHE A 86 -8.30 -4.66 11.82
C PHE A 86 -9.48 -3.99 12.53
N ARG A 87 -9.46 -2.65 12.61
CA ARG A 87 -10.55 -1.81 13.09
C ARG A 87 -10.80 -0.70 12.08
N ASN A 88 -11.99 -0.67 11.52
CA ASN A 88 -12.36 0.27 10.47
C ASN A 88 -13.16 1.43 11.07
N ASN A 89 -12.81 2.65 10.71
CA ASN A 89 -13.47 3.87 11.17
C ASN A 89 -13.88 4.71 9.95
N SER A 90 -15.17 4.63 9.61
CA SER A 90 -15.73 5.35 8.46
C SER A 90 -15.80 6.86 8.66
N ALA A 91 -15.93 7.34 9.91
CA ALA A 91 -16.02 8.76 10.20
C ALA A 91 -14.71 9.51 9.85
N THR A 92 -13.58 8.85 10.07
CA THR A 92 -12.25 9.39 9.75
C THR A 92 -11.60 8.77 8.52
N LYS A 93 -12.32 7.89 7.80
CA LYS A 93 -11.80 7.14 6.64
C LYS A 93 -10.46 6.46 6.94
N THR A 94 -10.37 5.87 8.13
CA THR A 94 -9.14 5.28 8.66
C THR A 94 -9.36 3.81 9.01
N THR A 95 -8.41 2.96 8.66
CA THR A 95 -8.32 1.60 9.21
C THR A 95 -7.08 1.51 10.08
N TYR A 96 -7.23 0.95 11.28
CA TYR A 96 -6.14 0.59 12.16
C TYR A 96 -5.91 -0.92 12.08
N ALA A 97 -4.66 -1.36 12.16
CA ALA A 97 -4.36 -2.78 12.16
C ALA A 97 -3.17 -3.15 13.05
N LEU A 98 -3.24 -4.34 13.64
CA LEU A 98 -2.12 -5.01 14.28
C LEU A 98 -1.77 -6.19 13.38
N ARG A 99 -0.72 -6.05 12.59
CA ARG A 99 -0.36 -7.02 11.55
C ARG A 99 0.87 -7.83 11.95
N TYR A 100 1.07 -8.95 11.26
CA TYR A 100 2.23 -9.84 11.44
C TYR A 100 2.29 -10.49 12.84
N LYS A 101 1.13 -10.71 13.48
CA LYS A 101 1.07 -11.37 14.78
C LYS A 101 1.64 -12.78 14.68
N GLY A 102 2.33 -13.20 15.73
CA GLY A 102 3.03 -14.49 15.80
C GLY A 102 4.39 -14.50 15.08
N THR A 103 4.90 -13.34 14.67
CA THR A 103 6.23 -13.20 14.04
C THR A 103 7.00 -12.02 14.64
N ASP A 104 8.30 -11.95 14.36
CA ASP A 104 9.14 -10.83 14.78
C ASP A 104 8.88 -9.53 13.96
N LEU A 105 8.01 -9.61 12.94
CA LEU A 105 7.59 -8.48 12.10
C LEU A 105 6.34 -7.76 12.64
N VAL A 106 5.83 -8.18 13.80
CA VAL A 106 4.61 -7.64 14.41
C VAL A 106 4.67 -6.10 14.49
N SER A 107 3.65 -5.47 13.93
CA SER A 107 3.65 -4.02 13.72
C SER A 107 2.24 -3.43 13.82
N ALA A 108 2.16 -2.21 14.34
CA ALA A 108 0.97 -1.38 14.32
C ALA A 108 0.88 -0.64 12.98
N TRP A 109 -0.33 -0.51 12.41
CA TRP A 109 -0.58 0.12 11.12
C TRP A 109 -1.78 1.07 11.19
N ARG A 110 -1.68 2.18 10.45
CA ARG A 110 -2.76 3.14 10.21
C ARG A 110 -2.85 3.46 8.73
N TYR A 111 -3.99 3.15 8.13
CA TYR A 111 -4.33 3.40 6.73
C TYR A 111 -5.31 4.56 6.68
N GLU A 112 -4.92 5.67 6.06
CA GLU A 112 -5.71 6.90 5.99
C GLU A 112 -6.01 7.23 4.52
N TYR A 113 -7.28 7.31 4.14
CA TYR A 113 -7.69 7.76 2.81
C TYR A 113 -8.06 9.25 2.84
N ILE A 114 -7.27 10.07 2.16
CA ILE A 114 -7.29 11.53 2.32
C ILE A 114 -7.61 12.21 0.98
N GLY A 115 -8.41 13.28 1.04
CA GLY A 115 -8.53 14.26 -0.06
C GLY A 115 -9.33 13.76 -1.28
N TRP A 116 -10.39 12.98 -1.10
CA TRP A 116 -11.25 12.48 -2.20
C TRP A 116 -11.59 13.56 -3.23
N ASN A 117 -11.47 13.21 -4.50
CA ASN A 117 -11.78 14.06 -5.65
C ASN A 117 -10.94 15.36 -5.70
N THR A 118 -9.69 15.29 -5.24
CA THR A 118 -8.70 16.38 -5.34
C THR A 118 -7.42 15.86 -5.99
N ASN A 119 -6.59 16.76 -6.53
CA ASN A 119 -5.29 16.38 -7.11
C ASN A 119 -4.23 15.94 -6.06
N ASN A 120 -4.60 15.98 -4.77
CA ASN A 120 -3.78 15.49 -3.67
C ASN A 120 -4.47 14.32 -2.94
N CYS A 121 -5.44 13.65 -3.58
CA CYS A 121 -6.05 12.45 -3.01
C CYS A 121 -5.01 11.32 -2.89
N HIS A 122 -4.92 10.67 -1.73
CA HIS A 122 -3.95 9.60 -1.52
C HIS A 122 -4.35 8.66 -0.39
N LEU A 123 -3.77 7.47 -0.43
CA LEU A 123 -3.67 6.55 0.70
C LEU A 123 -2.34 6.80 1.42
N LYS A 124 -2.41 7.23 2.67
CA LYS A 124 -1.28 7.33 3.58
C LYS A 124 -1.27 6.10 4.48
N ILE A 125 -0.14 5.41 4.54
CA ILE A 125 0.03 4.21 5.38
C ILE A 125 1.18 4.48 6.33
N THR A 126 0.88 4.49 7.63
CA THR A 126 1.87 4.60 8.70
C THR A 126 2.01 3.24 9.36
N SER A 127 3.24 2.78 9.59
CA SER A 127 3.52 1.52 10.28
C SER A 127 4.65 1.69 11.29
N ARG A 128 4.54 1.02 12.44
CA ARG A 128 5.55 1.01 13.51
C ARG A 128 5.77 -0.42 14.01
N SER A 129 7.02 -0.83 14.16
CA SER A 129 7.32 -2.11 14.82
C SER A 129 6.87 -2.07 16.29
N VAL A 130 6.20 -3.12 16.72
CA VAL A 130 5.80 -3.32 18.12
C VAL A 130 6.38 -4.62 18.67
N TYR A 131 7.41 -5.14 18.00
CA TYR A 131 8.12 -6.33 18.44
C TYR A 131 8.66 -6.15 19.87
N GLY A 132 8.46 -7.15 20.72
CA GLY A 132 8.82 -7.11 22.14
C GLY A 132 7.90 -6.23 23.02
N GLN A 133 6.85 -5.62 22.46
CA GLN A 133 5.90 -4.79 23.21
C GLN A 133 4.56 -5.52 23.38
N ILE A 134 3.87 -5.23 24.47
CA ILE A 134 2.49 -5.68 24.69
C ILE A 134 1.57 -4.57 24.18
N VAL A 135 1.04 -4.73 22.97
CA VAL A 135 0.07 -3.80 22.38
C VAL A 135 -1.13 -4.56 21.84
N SER A 136 -2.32 -4.01 22.03
CA SER A 136 -3.56 -4.54 21.45
C SER A 136 -4.00 -3.69 20.26
N ILE A 137 -4.86 -4.27 19.43
CA ILE A 137 -5.53 -3.54 18.36
C ILE A 137 -6.35 -2.36 18.88
N ASP A 138 -6.94 -2.45 20.07
CA ASP A 138 -7.71 -1.35 20.66
C ASP A 138 -6.81 -0.19 21.10
N ASN A 139 -5.59 -0.48 21.59
CA ASN A 139 -4.59 0.58 21.81
C ASN A 139 -4.23 1.28 20.50
N ILE A 140 -4.03 0.51 19.41
CA ILE A 140 -3.63 1.06 18.11
C ILE A 140 -4.77 1.87 17.46
N ALA A 141 -6.02 1.48 17.71
CA ALA A 141 -7.20 2.16 17.19
C ALA A 141 -7.50 3.49 17.90
N ASP A 142 -6.91 3.73 19.07
CA ASP A 142 -6.94 5.02 19.74
C ASP A 142 -6.04 6.03 18.98
N PRO A 143 -6.58 7.18 18.50
CA PRO A 143 -5.77 8.20 17.84
C PRO A 143 -4.57 8.70 18.66
N THR A 144 -4.66 8.69 19.99
CA THR A 144 -3.60 9.14 20.90
C THR A 144 -2.37 8.22 20.89
N TYR A 145 -2.52 6.94 20.51
CA TYR A 145 -1.40 6.03 20.30
C TYR A 145 -0.39 6.59 19.29
N TRP A 146 -0.91 7.29 18.28
CA TRP A 146 -0.13 7.84 17.18
C TRP A 146 0.38 9.27 17.42
N SER A 147 0.07 9.90 18.55
CA SER A 147 0.58 11.23 18.90
C SER A 147 1.91 11.20 19.66
N SER A 148 2.46 10.01 19.95
CA SER A 148 3.73 9.82 20.64
C SER A 148 4.55 8.68 20.04
N ASN A 149 5.84 8.62 20.39
CA ASN A 149 6.81 7.60 19.97
C ASN A 149 6.90 7.41 18.43
N SER A 150 6.76 8.50 17.68
CA SER A 150 6.70 8.49 16.21
C SER A 150 8.06 8.48 15.52
N GLU A 151 9.16 8.45 16.28
CA GLU A 151 10.53 8.44 15.75
C GLU A 151 10.82 7.22 14.86
N ASN A 152 10.12 6.11 15.08
CA ASN A 152 10.25 4.87 14.32
C ASN A 152 9.09 4.64 13.32
N ASP A 153 8.25 5.64 13.08
CA ASP A 153 7.16 5.52 12.12
C ASP A 153 7.68 5.49 10.69
N ILE A 154 7.28 4.46 9.95
CA ILE A 154 7.48 4.39 8.51
C ILE A 154 6.21 4.83 7.80
N VAL A 155 6.29 5.93 7.06
CA VAL A 155 5.15 6.52 6.34
C VAL A 155 5.31 6.31 4.84
N ARG A 156 4.27 5.78 4.21
CA ARG A 156 4.19 5.57 2.76
C ARG A 156 3.00 6.32 2.19
N TYR A 157 3.19 6.95 1.04
CA TYR A 157 2.15 7.68 0.32
C TYR A 157 1.88 7.04 -1.04
N PHE A 158 0.60 6.76 -1.30
CA PHE A 158 0.11 6.24 -2.57
C PHE A 158 -0.88 7.25 -3.13
N PRO A 159 -0.49 8.07 -4.13
CA PRO A 159 -1.38 9.05 -4.74
C PRO A 159 -2.47 8.34 -5.53
N ALA A 160 -3.64 8.95 -5.59
CA ALA A 160 -4.77 8.48 -6.38
C ALA A 160 -4.53 8.80 -7.86
N SER A 161 -3.54 8.12 -8.45
CA SER A 161 -3.12 8.36 -9.82
C SER A 161 -4.11 7.86 -10.87
N GLY A 162 -5.18 7.16 -10.51
CA GLY A 162 -6.07 6.55 -11.51
C GLY A 162 -5.35 5.52 -12.40
N ASN A 163 -5.78 5.45 -13.67
CA ASN A 163 -5.30 4.53 -14.70
C ASN A 163 -5.39 5.17 -16.10
N ASP A 164 -4.78 4.53 -17.11
CA ASP A 164 -4.75 5.05 -18.50
C ASP A 164 -6.11 5.04 -19.21
N LYS A 165 -7.03 4.13 -18.85
CA LYS A 165 -8.32 3.94 -19.53
C LYS A 165 -9.38 4.92 -19.03
N VAL A 166 -9.30 5.33 -17.78
CA VAL A 166 -10.28 6.17 -17.12
C VAL A 166 -9.57 7.38 -16.51
N PRO A 167 -9.25 8.41 -17.31
CA PRO A 167 -8.57 9.62 -16.81
C PRO A 167 -9.30 10.32 -15.67
N SER A 168 -10.63 10.16 -15.59
CA SER A 168 -11.46 10.72 -14.51
C SER A 168 -11.28 10.07 -13.14
N ASP A 169 -10.49 8.99 -13.05
CA ASP A 169 -10.15 8.31 -11.78
C ASP A 169 -8.97 8.98 -11.05
N VAL A 170 -8.23 9.86 -11.74
CA VAL A 170 -7.23 10.72 -11.11
C VAL A 170 -7.88 11.53 -10.01
N GLY A 171 -7.31 11.48 -8.81
CA GLY A 171 -7.85 12.11 -7.61
C GLY A 171 -8.96 11.31 -6.89
N LYS A 172 -9.28 10.08 -7.33
CA LYS A 172 -10.34 9.24 -6.72
C LYS A 172 -9.85 7.86 -6.28
N GLY A 173 -8.91 7.26 -6.99
CA GLY A 173 -8.31 5.98 -6.60
C GLY A 173 -6.92 5.81 -7.19
N GLY A 174 -6.17 4.84 -6.68
CA GLY A 174 -4.85 4.48 -7.20
C GLY A 174 -4.78 2.99 -7.51
N ALA A 175 -4.05 2.65 -8.56
CA ALA A 175 -3.75 1.27 -8.95
C ALA A 175 -2.27 1.17 -9.31
N PHE A 176 -1.60 0.16 -8.77
CA PHE A 176 -0.16 -0.01 -8.89
C PHE A 176 0.19 -1.43 -9.31
N TRP A 177 1.03 -1.56 -10.33
CA TRP A 177 1.40 -2.87 -10.85
C TRP A 177 2.10 -3.76 -9.84
N SER A 178 1.76 -5.04 -9.92
CA SER A 178 2.62 -6.12 -9.45
C SER A 178 3.46 -6.70 -10.59
N SER A 179 4.60 -7.30 -10.27
CA SER A 179 5.30 -8.20 -11.20
C SER A 179 4.53 -9.51 -11.45
N THR A 180 3.60 -9.88 -10.56
CA THR A 180 2.68 -11.00 -10.79
C THR A 180 1.60 -10.63 -11.80
N SER A 181 1.47 -11.43 -12.87
CA SER A 181 0.50 -11.17 -13.96
C SER A 181 -0.93 -11.06 -13.45
N GLY A 182 -1.65 -10.07 -13.96
CA GLY A 182 -3.04 -9.80 -13.58
C GLY A 182 -3.22 -9.36 -12.13
N LYS A 183 -2.17 -8.88 -11.44
CA LYS A 183 -2.24 -8.43 -10.05
C LYS A 183 -1.81 -6.99 -9.89
N ILE A 184 -2.51 -6.28 -9.01
CA ILE A 184 -2.22 -4.91 -8.60
C ILE A 184 -2.42 -4.74 -7.10
N MET A 185 -1.83 -3.69 -6.53
CA MET A 185 -2.36 -3.07 -5.31
C MET A 185 -3.21 -1.88 -5.72
N GLY A 186 -4.41 -1.74 -5.17
CA GLY A 186 -5.26 -0.59 -5.46
C GLY A 186 -6.09 -0.13 -4.27
N PHE A 187 -6.57 1.11 -4.38
CA PHE A 187 -7.44 1.73 -3.39
C PHE A 187 -8.41 2.70 -4.05
N ILE A 188 -9.58 2.86 -3.44
CA ILE A 188 -10.63 3.82 -3.82
C ILE A 188 -11.27 4.43 -2.56
N ASN A 189 -12.25 5.33 -2.73
CA ASN A 189 -13.09 5.86 -1.64
C ASN A 189 -14.05 4.79 -1.07
N GLY A 190 -13.50 3.73 -0.50
CA GLY A 190 -14.25 2.64 0.10
C GLY A 190 -13.34 1.59 0.72
N PHE A 191 -12.26 1.20 0.03
CA PHE A 191 -11.33 0.19 0.52
C PHE A 191 -9.95 0.28 -0.17
N ALA A 192 -8.99 -0.47 0.37
CA ALA A 192 -7.74 -0.82 -0.29
C ALA A 192 -7.53 -2.35 -0.27
N SER A 193 -6.98 -2.90 -1.35
CA SER A 193 -6.67 -4.34 -1.45
C SER A 193 -5.63 -4.64 -2.53
N SER A 194 -4.89 -5.73 -2.35
CA SER A 194 -4.05 -6.33 -3.39
C SER A 194 -4.85 -7.40 -4.15
N HIS A 195 -5.25 -7.12 -5.38
CA HIS A 195 -6.29 -7.89 -6.07
C HIS A 195 -6.01 -8.10 -7.55
N SER A 196 -6.89 -8.88 -8.20
CA SER A 196 -6.79 -9.15 -9.63
C SER A 196 -7.20 -7.93 -10.47
N SER A 197 -6.54 -7.74 -11.61
CA SER A 197 -6.88 -6.73 -12.60
C SER A 197 -6.56 -7.23 -14.02
N SER A 198 -6.95 -6.46 -15.03
CA SER A 198 -6.66 -6.78 -16.44
C SER A 198 -5.32 -6.21 -16.87
N ASN A 199 -4.49 -7.02 -17.53
CA ASN A 199 -3.22 -6.62 -18.13
C ASN A 199 -3.37 -5.61 -19.29
N THR A 200 -4.60 -5.35 -19.75
CA THR A 200 -4.89 -4.40 -20.84
C THR A 200 -4.93 -2.94 -20.38
N TYR A 201 -4.91 -2.71 -19.07
CA TYR A 201 -4.86 -1.37 -18.48
C TYR A 201 -3.42 -0.88 -18.38
N GLY A 202 -3.28 0.42 -18.21
CA GLY A 202 -2.06 1.09 -17.81
C GLY A 202 -2.18 1.57 -16.37
N PHE A 203 -1.31 1.07 -15.49
CA PHE A 203 -1.28 1.45 -14.08
C PHE A 203 0.06 2.09 -13.72
N SER A 204 0.05 2.80 -12.59
CA SER A 204 1.26 3.39 -12.03
C SER A 204 2.21 2.33 -11.49
N VAL A 205 3.48 2.67 -11.38
CA VAL A 205 4.50 1.79 -10.81
C VAL A 205 5.10 2.39 -9.53
N ARG A 206 5.19 1.54 -8.51
CA ARG A 206 5.92 1.76 -7.26
C ARG A 206 6.93 0.63 -7.14
N LEU A 207 8.15 0.97 -6.76
CA LEU A 207 9.26 0.01 -6.70
C LEU A 207 9.66 -0.23 -5.27
N PHE A 208 10.12 -1.44 -5.01
CA PHE A 208 10.69 -1.83 -3.72
C PHE A 208 12.21 -1.86 -3.87
N THR A 209 12.92 -1.51 -2.80
CA THR A 209 14.38 -1.66 -2.75
C THR A 209 14.71 -3.14 -2.78
N THR A 210 15.67 -3.52 -3.62
CA THR A 210 16.18 -4.89 -3.60
C THR A 210 17.17 -4.98 -2.45
N SER A 211 16.91 -5.89 -1.51
CA SER A 211 17.88 -6.22 -0.46
C SER A 211 19.11 -6.85 -1.13
N ASN A 212 20.28 -6.25 -0.90
CA ASN A 212 21.57 -6.87 -1.22
C ASN A 212 21.94 -7.91 -0.17
#